data_AF-A0AAD5YN76-F1
#
_entry.id   AF-A0AAD5YN76-F1
#
_cell.length_a   1.000
_cell.length_b   1.000
_cell.length_c   1.000
_cell.angle_alpha   90.00
_cell.angle_beta   90.00
_cell.angle_gamma   90.00
#
_symmetry.space_group_name_H-M   'P 1'
#
loop_
_entity.id
_entity.type
_entity.pdbx_description
1 polymer ?
#
loop_
_entity_poly.entity_id
_entity_poly.type
_entity_poly.pdbx_seq_one_letter_code
_entity_poly.pdbx_strand_id
1 'polypeptide(L)'
;MSYPYVEDGFRIRNTSDHAIKCFVSSYNGGSDEWYDLSSSYKGDSWKRNGWEVVAFKNENDTRRVGFYLNTRDKTTYIVFRSFDNVEIHTSD
;
A
#
# COMPACT_ATOMS: atom_id res chain seq x y z
N MET A 1 -9.10 2.89 -16.44
CA MET A 1 -9.81 2.88 -15.14
C MET A 1 -9.44 4.18 -14.46
N SER A 2 -10.40 4.98 -13.99
CA SER A 2 -10.10 6.22 -13.25
C SER A 2 -10.02 5.92 -11.76
N TYR A 3 -9.05 6.53 -11.06
CA TYR A 3 -8.84 6.39 -9.64
C TYR A 3 -9.30 7.69 -8.96
N PRO A 4 -10.43 7.68 -8.21
CA PRO A 4 -10.93 8.92 -7.63
C PRO A 4 -10.09 9.35 -6.44
N TYR A 5 -9.99 10.66 -6.22
CA TYR A 5 -9.52 11.19 -4.94
C TYR A 5 -10.53 10.86 -3.83
N VAL A 6 -10.03 10.39 -2.69
CA VAL A 6 -10.82 10.11 -1.48
C VAL A 6 -10.21 10.84 -0.29
N GLU A 7 -8.91 10.64 -0.08
CA GLU A 7 -8.09 11.34 0.91
C GLU A 7 -6.60 11.19 0.57
N ASP A 8 -5.77 12.05 1.14
CA ASP A 8 -4.32 11.87 1.12
C ASP A 8 -3.95 10.56 1.85
N GLY A 9 -3.35 9.63 1.09
CA GLY A 9 -2.88 8.37 1.66
C GLY A 9 -2.84 7.23 0.67
N PHE A 10 -2.89 6.02 1.23
CA PHE A 10 -2.83 4.77 0.50
C PHE A 10 -4.11 3.97 0.63
N ARG A 11 -4.50 3.32 -0.46
CA ARG A 11 -5.45 2.22 -0.47
C ARG A 11 -4.77 1.04 -1.14
N ILE A 12 -4.59 -0.04 -0.38
CA ILE A 12 -3.76 -1.16 -0.81
C ILE A 12 -4.63 -2.41 -0.86
N ARG A 13 -4.42 -3.29 -1.84
CA ARG A 13 -5.05 -4.61 -1.86
C ARG A 13 -4.10 -5.65 -2.43
N ASN A 14 -4.31 -6.89 -2.03
CA ASN A 14 -3.59 -8.05 -2.52
C ASN A 14 -4.48 -8.87 -3.46
N THR A 15 -4.09 -8.96 -4.74
CA THR A 15 -4.80 -9.76 -5.75
C THR A 15 -4.05 -11.04 -6.12
N SER A 16 -3.00 -11.38 -5.38
CA SER A 16 -2.31 -12.67 -5.50
C SER A 16 -3.04 -13.76 -4.71
N ASP A 17 -2.69 -15.01 -4.97
CA ASP A 17 -3.22 -16.18 -4.26
C ASP A 17 -2.45 -16.51 -2.97
N HIS A 18 -1.61 -15.59 -2.49
CA HIS A 18 -0.77 -15.76 -1.30
C HIS A 18 -1.13 -14.73 -0.23
N ALA A 19 -0.98 -15.11 1.04
CA ALA A 19 -1.04 -14.15 2.14
C ALA A 19 0.18 -13.21 2.08
N ILE A 20 -0.10 -11.90 2.08
CA ILE A 20 0.90 -10.85 1.97
C ILE A 20 0.64 -9.84 3.07
N LYS A 21 1.72 -9.43 3.73
CA LYS A 21 1.67 -8.34 4.70
C LYS A 21 2.19 -7.06 4.07
N CYS A 22 1.54 -5.94 4.35
CA CYS A 22 2.05 -4.62 4.03
C CYS A 22 2.63 -3.93 5.26
N PHE A 23 3.56 -3.04 5.00
CA PHE A 23 4.11 -2.06 5.92
C PHE A 23 3.91 -0.69 5.30
N VAL A 24 3.48 0.28 6.09
CA VAL A 24 3.45 1.71 5.73
C VAL A 24 4.17 2.43 6.85
N SER A 25 5.18 3.24 6.52
CA SER A 25 5.98 3.91 7.56
C SER A 25 5.14 4.82 8.47
N SER A 26 5.73 5.12 9.63
CA SER A 26 5.18 6.01 10.64
C SER A 26 5.54 7.49 10.42
N TYR A 27 6.17 7.85 9.30
CA TYR A 27 6.76 9.19 9.07
C TYR A 27 5.73 10.31 9.22
N ASN A 28 4.51 10.10 8.71
CA ASN A 28 3.40 11.04 8.86
C ASN A 28 2.24 10.42 9.66
N GLY A 29 2.57 9.60 10.67
CA GLY A 29 1.63 9.01 11.64
C GLY A 29 1.43 7.49 11.49
N GLY A 30 0.61 6.91 12.38
CA GLY A 30 0.35 5.47 12.43
C GLY A 30 1.48 4.67 13.10
N SER A 31 1.73 3.45 12.64
CA SER A 31 2.65 2.47 13.24
C SER A 31 3.49 1.78 12.17
N ASP A 32 4.73 1.43 12.54
CA ASP A 32 5.69 0.67 11.72
C ASP A 32 5.46 -0.86 11.77
N GLU A 33 4.24 -1.29 12.06
CA GLU A 33 3.83 -2.69 12.09
C GLU A 33 3.54 -3.24 10.69
N TRP A 34 3.44 -4.57 10.61
CA TRP A 34 3.04 -5.29 9.41
C TRP A 34 1.59 -5.73 9.53
N TYR A 35 0.79 -5.41 8.51
CA TYR A 35 -0.65 -5.71 8.47
C TYR A 35 -0.96 -6.70 7.35
N ASP A 36 -1.81 -7.69 7.62
CA ASP A 36 -2.30 -8.60 6.58
C ASP A 36 -3.18 -7.84 5.59
N LEU A 37 -2.95 -8.05 4.29
CA LEU A 37 -3.74 -7.44 3.24
C LEU A 37 -4.91 -8.32 2.82
N SER A 38 -6.08 -7.70 2.65
CA SER A 38 -7.22 -8.31 1.99
C SER A 38 -7.17 -8.15 0.47
N SER A 39 -8.09 -8.83 -0.21
CA SER A 39 -8.30 -8.67 -1.65
C SER A 39 -9.08 -7.41 -2.03
N SER A 40 -9.54 -6.65 -1.04
CA SER A 40 -10.33 -5.43 -1.22
C SER A 40 -9.58 -4.20 -0.69
N TYR A 41 -9.98 -3.01 -1.12
CA TYR A 41 -9.48 -1.76 -0.50
C TYR A 41 -10.22 -1.39 0.80
N LYS A 42 -11.13 -2.24 1.29
CA LYS A 42 -11.97 -1.93 2.44
C LYS A 42 -11.25 -2.37 3.71
N GLY A 43 -10.83 -1.41 4.53
CA GLY A 43 -10.05 -1.66 5.75
C GLY A 43 -8.54 -1.51 5.54
N ASP A 44 -8.07 -1.77 4.32
CA ASP A 44 -6.66 -1.62 3.94
C ASP A 44 -6.37 -0.21 3.41
N SER A 45 -6.59 0.78 4.28
CA SER A 45 -6.38 2.20 3.99
C SER A 45 -5.55 2.90 5.06
N TRP A 46 -4.57 3.68 4.63
CA TRP A 46 -3.67 4.45 5.49
C TRP A 46 -3.73 5.92 5.11
N LYS A 47 -4.36 6.73 5.96
CA LYS A 47 -4.32 8.18 5.83
C LYS A 47 -2.91 8.69 6.09
N ARG A 48 -2.28 9.31 5.10
CA ARG A 48 -0.90 9.83 5.14
C ARG A 48 -0.78 11.04 4.25
N ASN A 49 -0.11 12.09 4.71
CA ASN A 49 0.13 13.29 3.92
C ASN A 49 1.64 13.56 3.87
N GLY A 50 2.28 13.13 2.78
CA GLY A 50 3.71 13.34 2.57
C GLY A 50 4.39 12.11 1.99
N TRP A 51 5.70 12.02 2.21
CA TRP A 51 6.52 10.88 1.80
C TRP A 51 6.41 9.73 2.78
N GLU A 52 6.22 8.52 2.25
CA GLU A 52 6.11 7.28 3.01
C GLU A 52 6.82 6.13 2.28
N VAL A 53 7.32 5.17 3.06
CA VAL A 53 7.72 3.86 2.57
C VAL A 53 6.52 2.93 2.65
N VAL A 54 6.17 2.31 1.52
CA VAL A 54 5.23 1.19 1.48
C VAL A 54 5.99 -0.06 1.08
N ALA A 55 5.91 -1.12 1.88
CA ALA A 55 6.60 -2.38 1.59
C ALA A 55 5.66 -3.58 1.77
N PHE A 56 6.00 -4.67 1.11
CA PHE A 56 5.27 -5.93 1.13
C PHE A 56 6.23 -7.05 1.50
N LYS A 57 5.72 -8.06 2.22
CA LYS A 57 6.45 -9.31 2.49
C LYS A 57 5.53 -10.52 2.44
N ASN A 58 6.13 -11.67 2.17
CA ASN A 58 5.44 -12.95 2.30
C ASN A 58 5.41 -13.38 3.78
N GLU A 59 4.61 -14.40 4.09
CA GLU A 59 4.44 -14.89 5.48
C GLU A 59 5.77 -15.26 6.16
N ASN A 60 6.68 -15.87 5.40
CA ASN A 60 7.98 -16.33 5.91
C ASN A 60 9.07 -15.25 5.87
N ASP A 61 8.74 -14.03 5.43
CA ASP A 61 9.69 -12.91 5.38
C ASP A 61 10.96 -13.19 4.56
N THR A 62 10.85 -14.01 3.51
CA THR A 62 11.97 -14.37 2.61
C THR A 62 12.00 -13.54 1.33
N ARG A 63 10.88 -12.87 1.00
CA ARG A 63 10.78 -11.94 -0.12
C ARG A 63 10.14 -10.65 0.33
N ARG A 64 10.72 -9.53 -0.10
CA ARG A 64 10.18 -8.18 0.11
C ARG A 64 10.25 -7.37 -1.17
N VAL A 65 9.33 -6.43 -1.32
CA VAL A 65 9.39 -5.35 -2.31
C VAL A 65 8.87 -4.08 -1.65
N GLY A 66 9.44 -2.93 -1.97
CA GLY A 66 9.04 -1.66 -1.36
C GLY A 66 9.27 -0.46 -2.24
N PHE A 67 8.51 0.59 -1.95
CA PHE A 67 8.40 1.80 -2.74
C PHE A 67 8.42 3.01 -1.82
N TYR A 68 9.06 4.09 -2.27
CA TYR A 68 9.01 5.38 -1.60
C TYR A 68 8.07 6.30 -2.38
N LEU A 69 6.94 6.63 -1.78
CA LEU A 69 5.81 7.26 -2.46
C LEU A 69 5.36 8.51 -1.71
N ASN A 70 4.96 9.53 -2.46
CA ASN A 70 4.39 10.75 -1.91
C ASN A 70 2.88 10.78 -2.14
N THR A 71 2.11 10.95 -1.07
CA THR A 71 0.62 10.97 -1.07
C THR A 71 0.02 12.36 -0.85
N ARG A 72 0.83 13.42 -0.84
CA ARG A 72 0.33 14.79 -0.71
C ARG A 72 -0.62 15.13 -1.85
N ASP A 73 -1.80 15.62 -1.49
CA ASP A 73 -2.88 16.05 -2.38
C ASP A 73 -3.34 14.93 -3.35
N LYS A 74 -3.20 13.65 -2.97
CA LYS A 74 -3.59 12.50 -3.81
C LYS A 74 -3.93 11.24 -3.01
N THR A 75 -4.85 10.44 -3.54
CA THR A 75 -5.03 9.05 -3.11
C THR A 75 -4.17 8.13 -3.97
N THR A 76 -3.29 7.34 -3.34
CA THR A 76 -2.46 6.35 -4.04
C THR A 76 -3.05 4.95 -3.86
N TYR A 77 -3.47 4.36 -4.98
CA TYR A 77 -3.99 3.00 -5.06
C TYR A 77 -2.86 2.04 -5.42
N ILE A 78 -2.67 1.00 -4.61
CA ILE A 78 -1.63 0.00 -4.82
C ILE A 78 -2.27 -1.38 -4.93
N VAL A 79 -1.95 -2.09 -6.01
CA VAL A 79 -2.38 -3.47 -6.24
C VAL A 79 -1.15 -4.37 -6.22
N PHE A 80 -1.04 -5.18 -5.18
CA PHE A 80 -0.04 -6.25 -5.15
C PHE A 80 -0.54 -7.42 -6.02
N ARG A 81 0.21 -7.78 -7.06
CA ARG A 81 -0.02 -9.01 -7.86
C ARG A 81 1.07 -10.05 -7.63
N SER A 82 2.31 -9.59 -7.56
CA SER A 82 3.47 -10.39 -7.18
C SER A 82 4.60 -9.48 -6.70
N PHE A 83 5.67 -10.05 -6.15
CA PHE A 83 6.86 -9.26 -5.78
C PHE A 83 7.54 -8.58 -6.98
N ASP A 84 7.27 -9.07 -8.19
CA ASP A 84 7.83 -8.57 -9.44
C ASP A 84 6.82 -7.69 -10.21
N ASN A 85 5.58 -7.57 -9.71
CA ASN A 85 4.52 -6.77 -10.30
C ASN A 85 3.61 -6.16 -9.20
N VAL A 86 3.90 -4.91 -8.86
CA VAL A 86 3.05 -4.08 -8.00
C VAL A 86 2.60 -2.88 -8.82
N GLU A 87 1.29 -2.76 -9.00
CA GLU A 87 0.71 -1.65 -9.76
C GLU A 87 0.44 -0.48 -8.81
N ILE A 88 0.84 0.72 -9.22
CA ILE A 88 0.68 1.95 -8.45
C ILE A 88 -0.04 2.96 -9.33
N HIS A 89 -1.15 3.48 -8.82
CA HIS A 89 -1.95 4.49 -9.49
C HIS A 89 -2.29 5.61 -8.53
N THR A 90 -2.21 6.86 -8.99
CA THR A 90 -2.60 8.02 -8.20
C THR A 90 -3.92 8.56 -8.71
N SER A 91 -4.70 9.17 -7.82
CA SER A 91 -5.89 9.92 -8.23
C SER A 91 -5.54 11.04 -9.20
N ASP A 92 -6.46 11.28 -10.14
CA ASP A 92 -6.43 12.43 -11.04
C ASP A 92 -6.82 13.74 -10.31
#